data_AF-A0A514XIG7-F1
#
_entry.id   AF-A0A514XIG7-F1
#
_cell.length_a   1.000
_cell.length_b   1.000
_cell.length_c   1.000
_cell.angle_alpha   90.00
_cell.angle_beta   90.00
_cell.angle_gamma   90.00
#
_symmetry.space_group_name_H-M   'P 1'
#
loop_
_entity.id
_entity.type
_entity.pdbx_description
1 polymer ?
#
loop_
_entity_poly.entity_id
_entity_poly.type
_entity_poly.pdbx_seq_one_letter_code
_entity_poly.pdbx_strand_id
1 'polypeptide(L)'
;MNSSFLQNTSVNQFQIPWNHFVIDNFLPQKQFKKIQKQLCSIVGGYQKRENDLFDLNFMFVPDLNLAKFFLSDDFKSFLEETVQEKLELYEEGLVQLRLMTPASPAMPPHIDDQEDGRSLVCIYYLSSDWHSDKGGELWLHENNVKTKREESKVIQPLENRMVLFFADDTNWHSVTKVKNWNRYSIISEWIVQEAQ
;
A
#
# COMPACT_ATOMS: atom_id res chain seq x y z
N MET A 1 6.03 -2.06 17.81
CA MET A 1 5.04 -1.03 18.20
C MET A 1 3.96 -1.68 19.05
N ASN A 2 3.13 -0.94 19.79
CA ASN A 2 1.97 -1.52 20.47
C ASN A 2 0.87 -1.81 19.44
N SER A 3 0.44 -3.07 19.34
CA SER A 3 -0.55 -3.63 18.41
C SER A 3 -1.98 -3.73 18.98
N SER A 4 -2.20 -3.47 20.28
CA SER A 4 -3.52 -3.60 20.92
C SER A 4 -4.62 -2.74 20.29
N PHE A 5 -4.27 -1.71 19.52
CA PHE A 5 -5.25 -0.88 18.81
C PHE A 5 -5.95 -1.63 17.66
N LEU A 6 -5.33 -2.69 17.11
CA LEU A 6 -5.84 -3.42 15.95
C LEU A 6 -7.27 -3.96 16.18
N GLN A 7 -7.59 -4.34 17.41
CA GLN A 7 -8.91 -4.86 17.80
C GLN A 7 -10.05 -3.83 17.67
N ASN A 8 -9.73 -2.53 17.62
CA ASN A 8 -10.71 -1.44 17.55
C ASN A 8 -10.61 -0.65 16.24
N THR A 9 -9.87 -1.16 15.26
CA THR A 9 -9.67 -0.50 13.98
C THR A 9 -10.92 -0.65 13.11
N SER A 10 -11.47 0.47 12.65
CA SER A 10 -12.61 0.46 11.73
C SER A 10 -12.14 0.12 10.31
N VAL A 11 -12.68 -0.96 9.74
CA VAL A 11 -12.37 -1.41 8.38
C VAL A 11 -13.55 -1.14 7.46
N ASN A 12 -13.32 -0.48 6.32
CA ASN A 12 -14.34 -0.31 5.28
C ASN A 12 -14.04 -1.25 4.12
N GLN A 13 -14.89 -2.24 3.91
CA GLN A 13 -14.82 -3.15 2.77
C GLN A 13 -15.65 -2.61 1.60
N PHE A 14 -15.12 -2.76 0.40
CA PHE A 14 -15.78 -2.41 -0.86
C PHE A 14 -15.68 -3.59 -1.82
N GLN A 15 -16.73 -3.83 -2.59
CA GLN A 15 -16.75 -4.92 -3.59
C GLN A 15 -16.57 -4.45 -5.03
N ILE A 16 -16.69 -3.15 -5.29
CA ILE A 16 -16.64 -2.58 -6.64
C ILE A 16 -15.44 -1.64 -6.74
N PRO A 17 -14.55 -1.77 -7.76
CA PRO A 17 -14.65 -2.69 -8.91
C PRO A 17 -14.36 -4.16 -8.58
N TRP A 18 -13.64 -4.40 -7.49
CA TRP A 18 -13.32 -5.72 -6.94
C TRP A 18 -13.09 -5.56 -5.43
N ASN A 19 -12.92 -6.68 -4.72
CA ASN A 19 -12.84 -6.68 -3.26
C ASN A 19 -11.58 -5.94 -2.76
N HIS A 20 -11.79 -4.88 -1.98
CA HIS A 20 -10.71 -4.12 -1.37
C HIS A 20 -11.15 -3.49 -0.06
N PHE A 21 -10.17 -3.12 0.77
CA PHE A 21 -10.41 -2.58 2.09
C PHE A 21 -9.70 -1.23 2.24
N VAL A 22 -10.36 -0.28 2.89
CA VAL A 22 -9.79 1.02 3.24
C VAL A 22 -9.94 1.25 4.73
N ILE A 23 -8.83 1.56 5.37
CA ILE A 23 -8.73 1.78 6.81
C ILE A 23 -8.15 3.17 7.02
N ASP A 24 -8.99 4.08 7.48
CA ASP A 24 -8.56 5.45 7.82
C ASP A 24 -8.10 5.52 9.27
N ASN A 25 -7.10 6.37 9.52
CA ASN A 25 -6.48 6.54 10.84
C ASN A 25 -5.95 5.22 11.42
N PHE A 26 -5.33 4.39 10.58
CA PHE A 26 -4.91 3.03 10.92
C PHE A 26 -4.05 2.98 12.19
N LEU A 27 -2.96 3.76 12.24
CA LEU A 27 -2.13 3.83 13.44
C LEU A 27 -2.69 4.86 14.44
N PRO A 28 -2.54 4.63 15.75
CA PRO A 28 -2.82 5.65 16.75
C PRO A 28 -2.03 6.93 16.46
N GLN A 29 -2.68 8.09 16.53
CA GLN A 29 -2.13 9.37 16.07
C GLN A 29 -0.73 9.68 16.61
N LYS A 30 -0.45 9.33 17.88
CA LYS A 30 0.87 9.49 18.50
C LYS A 30 1.94 8.65 17.82
N GLN A 31 1.62 7.40 17.46
CA GLN A 31 2.54 6.51 16.74
C GLN A 31 2.74 7.00 15.31
N PHE A 32 1.66 7.41 14.63
CA PHE A 32 1.71 7.96 13.29
C PHE A 32 2.61 9.20 13.19
N LYS A 33 2.43 10.19 14.07
CA LYS A 33 3.25 11.41 14.07
C LYS A 33 4.72 11.13 14.39
N LYS A 34 5.04 10.07 15.15
CA LYS A 34 6.42 9.62 15.35
C LYS A 34 7.04 9.14 14.04
N ILE A 35 6.32 8.30 13.29
CA ILE A 35 6.77 7.78 11.99
C ILE A 35 6.93 8.93 10.99
N GLN A 36 5.96 9.84 10.90
CA GLN A 36 6.08 11.01 10.01
C GLN A 36 7.34 11.84 10.30
N LYS A 37 7.65 12.10 11.57
CA LYS A 37 8.86 12.84 11.94
C LYS A 37 10.14 12.09 11.52
N GLN A 38 10.14 10.77 11.59
CA GLN A 38 11.27 9.94 11.14
C GLN A 38 11.42 10.00 9.62
N LEU A 39 10.33 9.99 8.84
CA LEU A 39 10.39 10.10 7.38
C LEU A 39 11.06 11.40 6.92
N CYS A 40 10.80 12.53 7.59
CA CYS A 40 11.47 13.80 7.29
C CYS A 40 13.00 13.74 7.44
N SER A 41 13.53 12.75 8.18
CA SER A 41 14.97 12.55 8.35
C SER A 41 15.59 11.54 7.37
N ILE A 42 14.77 10.83 6.59
CA ILE A 42 15.27 9.87 5.59
C ILE A 42 15.71 10.65 4.36
N VAL A 43 17.03 10.74 4.16
CA VAL A 43 17.65 11.36 2.99
C VAL A 43 18.41 10.28 2.23
N GLY A 44 17.99 9.99 1.00
CA GLY A 44 18.64 8.98 0.15
C GLY A 44 18.35 7.54 0.58
N GLY A 45 19.16 6.59 0.08
CA GLY A 45 19.00 5.15 0.34
C GLY A 45 17.96 4.43 -0.52
N TYR A 46 17.24 5.18 -1.37
CA TYR A 46 16.31 4.62 -2.33
C TYR A 46 17.07 3.97 -3.49
N GLN A 47 16.68 2.73 -3.78
CA GLN A 47 17.02 2.02 -5.00
C GLN A 47 15.99 2.38 -6.06
N LYS A 48 16.44 2.47 -7.31
CA LYS A 48 15.55 2.59 -8.46
C LYS A 48 15.43 1.22 -9.12
N ARG A 49 14.21 0.71 -9.24
CA ARG A 49 13.89 -0.44 -10.10
C ARG A 49 13.16 0.12 -11.31
N GLU A 50 13.80 0.03 -12.46
CA GLU A 50 13.22 0.36 -13.75
C GLU A 50 12.69 -0.95 -14.35
N ASN A 51 11.44 -0.96 -14.81
CA ASN A 51 10.93 -1.98 -15.72
C ASN A 51 10.26 -1.29 -16.91
N ASP A 52 9.85 -2.05 -17.91
CA ASP A 52 9.27 -1.49 -19.14
C ASP A 52 7.98 -0.68 -18.92
N LEU A 53 7.36 -0.78 -17.73
CA LEU A 53 6.07 -0.18 -17.40
C LEU A 53 6.18 1.02 -16.46
N PHE A 54 7.14 1.05 -15.53
CA PHE A 54 7.24 2.06 -14.49
C PHE A 54 8.63 2.15 -13.84
N ASP A 55 8.86 3.29 -13.17
CA ASP A 55 10.00 3.50 -12.28
C ASP A 55 9.56 3.43 -10.82
N LEU A 56 10.15 2.52 -10.05
CA LEU A 56 9.96 2.44 -8.60
C LEU A 56 11.18 3.00 -7.87
N ASN A 57 10.95 3.94 -6.96
CA ASN A 57 11.95 4.30 -5.94
C ASN A 57 11.53 3.67 -4.62
N PHE A 58 12.35 2.77 -4.09
CA PHE A 58 12.04 2.04 -2.86
C PHE A 58 13.28 1.82 -2.01
N MET A 59 13.09 1.58 -0.72
CA MET A 59 14.09 1.03 0.18
C MET A 59 13.39 0.14 1.20
N PHE A 60 14.10 -0.76 1.87
CA PHE A 60 13.52 -1.42 3.03
C PHE A 60 13.25 -0.42 4.14
N VAL A 61 12.15 -0.59 4.89
CA VAL A 61 11.79 0.30 5.99
C VAL A 61 12.96 0.34 7.00
N PRO A 62 13.61 1.51 7.20
CA PRO A 62 14.81 1.59 8.02
C PRO A 62 14.50 1.54 9.53
N ASP A 63 13.25 1.83 9.93
CA ASP A 63 12.82 1.66 11.32
C ASP A 63 12.48 0.19 11.58
N LEU A 64 13.36 -0.50 12.30
CA LEU A 64 13.19 -1.91 12.66
C LEU A 64 11.91 -2.18 13.47
N ASN A 65 11.47 -1.25 14.31
CA ASN A 65 10.23 -1.45 15.09
C ASN A 65 8.99 -1.36 14.22
N LEU A 66 9.05 -0.54 13.16
CA LEU A 66 8.00 -0.42 12.16
C LEU A 66 7.99 -1.64 11.25
N ALA A 67 9.14 -2.05 10.74
CA ALA A 67 9.27 -3.27 9.95
C ALA A 67 8.77 -4.49 10.74
N LYS A 68 9.20 -4.66 11.99
CA LYS A 68 8.72 -5.74 12.88
C LYS A 68 7.23 -5.68 13.14
N PHE A 69 6.62 -4.49 13.19
CA PHE A 69 5.17 -4.38 13.35
C PHE A 69 4.46 -4.93 12.11
N PHE A 70 4.87 -4.50 10.91
CA PHE A 70 4.30 -4.98 9.64
C PHE A 70 4.63 -6.43 9.31
N LEU A 71 5.49 -7.10 10.08
CA LEU A 71 5.82 -8.53 9.95
C LEU A 71 5.41 -9.34 11.19
N SER A 72 4.69 -8.74 12.13
CA SER A 72 4.31 -9.40 13.38
C SER A 72 3.10 -10.31 13.22
N ASP A 73 3.01 -11.34 14.06
CA ASP A 73 1.85 -12.23 14.15
C ASP A 73 0.56 -11.48 14.47
N ASP A 74 0.63 -10.41 15.27
CA ASP A 74 -0.53 -9.56 15.57
C ASP A 74 -1.05 -8.86 14.32
N PHE A 75 -0.15 -8.32 13.50
CA PHE A 75 -0.53 -7.67 12.25
C PHE A 75 -1.03 -8.70 11.23
N LYS A 76 -0.37 -9.86 11.13
CA LYS A 76 -0.86 -10.98 10.33
C LYS A 76 -2.28 -11.39 10.74
N SER A 77 -2.52 -11.61 12.04
CA SER A 77 -3.83 -12.02 12.55
C SER A 77 -4.90 -10.98 12.22
N PHE A 78 -4.57 -9.69 12.36
CA PHE A 78 -5.44 -8.60 11.93
C PHE A 78 -5.76 -8.66 10.43
N LEU A 79 -4.78 -8.94 9.58
CA LEU A 79 -5.00 -9.09 8.14
C LEU A 79 -5.88 -10.31 7.85
N GLU A 80 -5.59 -11.48 8.41
CA GLU A 80 -6.39 -12.70 8.24
C GLU A 80 -7.85 -12.50 8.68
N GLU A 81 -8.07 -11.85 9.83
CA GLU A 81 -9.40 -11.48 10.30
C GLU A 81 -10.09 -10.47 9.37
N THR A 82 -9.33 -9.53 8.80
CA THR A 82 -9.88 -8.53 7.88
C THR A 82 -10.33 -9.14 6.56
N VAL A 83 -9.48 -9.99 5.97
CA VAL A 83 -9.69 -10.50 4.60
C VAL A 83 -10.33 -11.90 4.57
N GLN A 84 -10.45 -12.56 5.72
CA GLN A 84 -11.01 -13.91 5.89
C GLN A 84 -10.25 -14.99 5.10
N GLU A 85 -8.94 -14.82 4.95
CA GLU A 85 -8.02 -15.76 4.28
C GLU A 85 -6.84 -16.06 5.20
N LYS A 86 -6.22 -17.22 5.02
CA LYS A 86 -4.96 -17.54 5.69
C LYS A 86 -3.78 -16.97 4.92
N LEU A 87 -2.83 -16.40 5.65
CA LEU A 87 -1.71 -15.69 5.07
C LEU A 87 -0.39 -16.32 5.49
N GLU A 88 0.61 -16.21 4.64
CA GLU A 88 2.01 -16.51 4.93
C GLU A 88 2.86 -15.28 4.66
N LEU A 89 3.91 -15.16 5.47
CA LEU A 89 4.88 -14.11 5.28
C LEU A 89 5.62 -14.40 3.98
N TYR A 90 5.57 -13.47 3.04
CA TYR A 90 6.39 -13.56 1.85
C TYR A 90 7.83 -13.24 2.26
N GLU A 91 8.69 -14.26 2.38
CA GLU A 91 10.05 -14.10 2.93
C GLU A 91 10.93 -13.15 2.11
N GLU A 92 10.67 -13.05 0.81
CA GLU A 92 11.30 -12.07 -0.09
C GLU A 92 10.60 -10.70 -0.05
N GLY A 93 9.37 -10.66 0.46
CA GLY A 93 8.47 -9.51 0.62
C GLY A 93 8.79 -8.61 1.80
N LEU A 94 10.07 -8.28 1.99
CA LEU A 94 10.51 -7.34 3.02
C LEU A 94 9.75 -6.02 2.90
N VAL A 95 9.31 -5.48 4.04
CA VAL A 95 8.52 -4.25 4.12
C VAL A 95 9.27 -3.09 3.46
N GLN A 96 8.67 -2.51 2.42
CA GLN A 96 9.29 -1.47 1.60
C GLN A 96 8.71 -0.10 1.93
N LEU A 97 9.58 0.90 2.07
CA LEU A 97 9.21 2.31 1.94
C LEU A 97 9.35 2.71 0.47
N ARG A 98 8.22 3.07 -0.17
CA ARG A 98 8.18 3.57 -1.55
C ARG A 98 8.03 5.09 -1.57
N LEU A 99 8.71 5.71 -2.54
CA LEU A 99 8.69 7.15 -2.79
C LEU A 99 8.29 7.44 -4.24
N MET A 100 7.21 8.19 -4.43
CA MET A 100 6.92 8.85 -5.70
C MET A 100 7.10 10.35 -5.56
N THR A 101 7.91 10.93 -6.45
CA THR A 101 8.19 12.37 -6.52
C THR A 101 7.56 12.96 -7.79
N PRO A 102 7.57 14.29 -7.99
CA PRO A 102 7.09 14.88 -9.25
C PRO A 102 7.88 14.44 -10.49
N ALA A 103 9.12 13.96 -10.29
CA ALA A 103 9.95 13.40 -11.35
C ALA A 103 9.57 11.95 -11.69
N SER A 104 8.91 11.24 -10.77
CA SER A 104 8.44 9.88 -11.02
C SER A 104 7.35 9.86 -12.10
N PRO A 105 7.37 8.90 -13.04
CA PRO A 105 6.25 8.67 -13.95
C PRO A 105 5.01 8.21 -13.17
N ALA A 106 3.85 8.27 -13.81
CA ALA A 106 2.68 7.54 -13.33
C ALA A 106 2.96 6.03 -13.43
N MET A 107 2.37 5.23 -12.54
CA MET A 107 2.31 3.78 -12.76
C MET A 107 1.11 3.51 -13.66
N PRO A 108 1.30 2.98 -14.88
CA PRO A 108 0.21 2.69 -15.79
C PRO A 108 -0.70 1.59 -15.24
N PRO A 109 -1.88 1.37 -15.82
CA PRO A 109 -2.71 0.21 -15.49
C PRO A 109 -1.93 -1.10 -15.62
N HIS A 110 -1.95 -1.88 -14.55
CA HIS A 110 -1.32 -3.19 -14.47
C HIS A 110 -2.07 -4.08 -13.49
N ILE A 111 -1.72 -5.36 -13.50
CA ILE A 111 -1.93 -6.29 -12.39
C ILE A 111 -0.58 -6.50 -11.72
N ASP A 112 -0.61 -6.77 -10.41
CA ASP A 112 0.62 -7.13 -9.70
C ASP A 112 1.09 -8.54 -10.10
N ASP A 113 2.39 -8.77 -9.94
CA ASP A 113 3.01 -10.05 -10.21
C ASP A 113 2.55 -11.12 -9.20
N GLN A 114 2.40 -12.35 -9.68
CA GLN A 114 1.91 -13.51 -8.94
C GLN A 114 2.85 -14.72 -9.10
N GLU A 115 4.12 -14.51 -9.47
CA GLU A 115 5.12 -15.59 -9.61
C GLU A 115 5.17 -16.51 -8.37
N ASP A 116 5.03 -15.94 -7.17
CA ASP A 116 5.02 -16.67 -5.89
C ASP A 116 3.61 -17.02 -5.36
N GLY A 117 2.59 -16.86 -6.22
CA GLY A 117 1.19 -17.13 -5.91
C GLY A 117 0.39 -15.87 -5.61
N ARG A 118 -0.90 -16.07 -5.31
CA ARG A 118 -1.84 -15.00 -4.97
C ARG A 118 -1.38 -14.30 -3.69
N SER A 119 -1.26 -12.98 -3.72
CA SER A 119 -0.81 -12.20 -2.56
C SER A 119 -1.83 -11.14 -2.12
N LEU A 120 -1.82 -10.80 -0.84
CA LEU A 120 -2.49 -9.64 -0.27
C LEU A 120 -1.50 -8.47 -0.23
N VAL A 121 -1.80 -7.45 -1.02
CA VAL A 121 -1.03 -6.19 -1.07
C VAL A 121 -1.55 -5.23 -0.03
N CYS A 122 -0.64 -4.74 0.82
CA CYS A 122 -0.94 -3.73 1.83
C CYS A 122 -0.22 -2.42 1.50
N ILE A 123 -0.98 -1.35 1.27
CA ILE A 123 -0.44 -0.01 1.01
C ILE A 123 -0.80 0.92 2.16
N TYR A 124 0.20 1.43 2.87
CA TYR A 124 0.01 2.36 3.97
C TYR A 124 0.60 3.74 3.68
N TYR A 125 -0.25 4.76 3.62
CA TYR A 125 0.09 6.12 3.23
C TYR A 125 0.60 6.97 4.40
N LEU A 126 1.70 7.66 4.15
CA LEU A 126 2.45 8.37 5.20
C LEU A 126 2.48 9.88 5.01
N SER A 127 2.47 10.36 3.77
CA SER A 127 2.62 11.78 3.46
C SER A 127 1.44 12.62 3.96
N SER A 128 1.74 13.74 4.62
CA SER A 128 0.75 14.74 5.01
C SER A 128 0.37 15.65 3.84
N ASP A 129 -0.71 16.41 4.07
CA ASP A 129 -1.11 17.53 3.21
C ASP A 129 -1.49 17.12 1.78
N TRP A 130 -2.06 15.94 1.57
CA TRP A 130 -2.59 15.59 0.25
C TRP A 130 -3.78 16.46 -0.14
N HIS A 131 -3.84 16.86 -1.42
CA HIS A 131 -4.91 17.63 -2.05
C HIS A 131 -5.09 17.12 -3.49
N SER A 132 -6.25 17.32 -4.12
CA SER A 132 -6.57 16.75 -5.43
C SER A 132 -5.70 17.24 -6.60
N ASP A 133 -4.99 18.35 -6.44
CA ASP A 133 -4.04 18.88 -7.42
C ASP A 133 -2.66 18.18 -7.37
N LYS A 134 -2.39 17.43 -6.30
CA LYS A 134 -1.12 16.73 -6.07
C LYS A 134 -1.02 15.37 -6.76
N GLY A 135 -2.13 14.80 -7.23
CA GLY A 135 -2.16 13.47 -7.85
C GLY A 135 -1.71 12.36 -6.88
N GLY A 136 -1.14 11.27 -7.42
CA GLY A 136 -0.71 10.11 -6.63
C GLY A 136 -1.86 9.21 -6.14
N GLU A 137 -3.06 9.39 -6.69
CA GLU A 137 -4.20 8.53 -6.37
C GLU A 137 -3.99 7.13 -6.91
N LEU A 138 -4.40 6.14 -6.12
CA LEU A 138 -4.55 4.76 -6.56
C LEU A 138 -5.91 4.62 -7.26
N TRP A 139 -5.91 4.22 -8.52
CA TRP A 139 -7.14 3.97 -9.27
C TRP A 139 -7.32 2.47 -9.41
N LEU A 140 -8.46 1.97 -8.96
CA LEU A 140 -8.85 0.57 -9.13
C LEU A 140 -9.81 0.51 -10.33
N HIS A 141 -9.51 -0.35 -11.29
CA HIS A 141 -10.22 -0.46 -12.57
C HIS A 141 -11.02 -1.77 -12.62
N GLU A 142 -12.16 -1.75 -13.29
CA GLU A 142 -12.96 -2.96 -13.56
C GLU A 142 -12.28 -3.92 -14.55
N ASN A 143 -11.45 -3.39 -15.45
CA ASN A 143 -10.70 -4.17 -16.44
C ASN A 143 -9.53 -3.34 -17.00
N ASN A 144 -8.74 -3.94 -17.88
CA ASN A 144 -7.65 -3.25 -18.61
C ASN A 144 -8.14 -2.26 -19.67
N VAL A 145 -9.39 -2.37 -20.13
CA VAL A 145 -9.96 -1.59 -21.23
C VAL A 145 -10.96 -0.57 -20.70
N LYS A 146 -10.49 0.47 -20.01
CA LYS A 146 -11.09 1.82 -19.90
C LYS A 146 -10.43 2.60 -18.75
N THR A 147 -9.43 3.39 -19.08
CA THR A 147 -8.63 4.16 -18.11
C THR A 147 -9.23 5.54 -17.84
N LYS A 148 -10.50 5.60 -17.45
CA LYS A 148 -11.17 6.85 -17.09
C LYS A 148 -11.46 6.89 -15.60
N ARG A 149 -11.26 8.06 -15.00
CA ARG A 149 -11.53 8.33 -13.58
C ARG A 149 -12.96 7.95 -13.19
N GLU A 150 -13.93 8.22 -14.07
CA GLU A 150 -15.36 7.99 -13.85
C GLU A 150 -15.73 6.51 -13.77
N GLU A 151 -14.87 5.64 -14.30
CA GLU A 151 -15.06 4.19 -14.38
C GLU A 151 -14.12 3.45 -13.42
N SER A 152 -13.47 4.19 -12.51
CA SER A 152 -12.51 3.66 -11.55
C SER A 152 -12.90 4.05 -10.13
N LYS A 153 -12.67 3.14 -9.17
CA LYS A 153 -12.67 3.54 -7.76
C LYS A 153 -11.36 4.26 -7.48
N VAL A 154 -11.46 5.54 -7.13
CA VAL A 154 -10.29 6.37 -6.82
C VAL A 154 -10.04 6.39 -5.32
N ILE A 155 -8.85 5.99 -4.91
CA ILE A 155 -8.38 6.04 -3.53
C ILE A 155 -7.32 7.13 -3.39
N GLN A 156 -7.65 8.12 -2.58
CA GLN A 156 -6.77 9.24 -2.27
C GLN A 156 -5.71 8.78 -1.25
N PRO A 157 -4.43 9.14 -1.43
CA PRO A 157 -3.34 8.75 -0.54
C PRO A 157 -3.32 9.64 0.72
N LEU A 158 -4.42 9.64 1.47
CA LEU A 158 -4.56 10.40 2.70
C LEU A 158 -3.59 9.89 3.76
N GLU A 159 -3.13 10.78 4.63
CA GLU A 159 -2.21 10.42 5.69
C GLU A 159 -2.84 9.40 6.65
N ASN A 160 -2.06 8.41 7.11
CA ASN A 160 -2.52 7.37 8.04
C ASN A 160 -3.66 6.48 7.48
N ARG A 161 -3.80 6.40 6.14
CA ARG A 161 -4.70 5.47 5.46
C ARG A 161 -3.96 4.21 5.05
N MET A 162 -4.54 3.06 5.35
CA MET A 162 -4.14 1.76 4.80
C MET A 162 -5.17 1.29 3.76
N VAL A 163 -4.68 0.67 2.70
CA VAL A 163 -5.47 0.03 1.64
C VAL A 163 -5.00 -1.41 1.53
N LEU A 164 -5.94 -2.35 1.48
CA LEU A 164 -5.66 -3.77 1.28
C LEU A 164 -6.40 -4.27 0.04
N PHE A 165 -5.74 -5.07 -0.78
CA PHE A 165 -6.37 -5.79 -1.89
C PHE A 165 -5.54 -6.99 -2.32
N PHE A 166 -6.17 -7.95 -2.98
CA PHE A 166 -5.46 -9.11 -3.53
C PHE A 166 -4.84 -8.78 -4.88
N ALA A 167 -3.62 -9.25 -5.12
CA ALA A 167 -3.03 -9.32 -6.45
C ALA A 167 -3.67 -10.48 -7.21
N ASP A 168 -4.84 -10.25 -7.79
CA ASP A 168 -5.52 -11.19 -8.70
C ASP A 168 -5.34 -10.75 -10.16
N ASP A 169 -5.45 -11.69 -11.10
CA ASP A 169 -5.30 -11.47 -12.55
C ASP A 169 -6.35 -10.52 -13.16
N THR A 170 -7.38 -10.20 -12.39
CA THR A 170 -8.48 -9.30 -12.73
C THR A 170 -8.41 -7.97 -11.98
N ASN A 171 -7.53 -7.81 -10.99
CA ASN A 171 -7.48 -6.63 -10.11
C ASN A 171 -6.60 -5.53 -10.70
N TRP A 172 -7.02 -5.02 -11.86
CA TRP A 172 -6.33 -3.94 -12.56
C TRP A 172 -6.30 -2.66 -11.74
N HIS A 173 -5.13 -2.05 -11.63
CA HIS A 173 -4.97 -0.77 -10.92
C HIS A 173 -3.83 0.07 -11.51
N SER A 174 -3.84 1.36 -11.18
CA SER A 174 -2.80 2.32 -11.59
C SER A 174 -2.55 3.36 -10.50
N VAL A 175 -1.44 4.09 -10.61
CA VAL A 175 -1.15 5.23 -9.73
C VAL A 175 -0.90 6.47 -10.56
N THR A 176 -1.69 7.51 -10.33
CA THR A 176 -1.55 8.76 -11.09
C THR A 176 -0.23 9.46 -10.77
N LYS A 177 0.24 10.29 -11.70
CA LYS A 177 1.46 11.06 -11.51
C LYS A 177 1.32 12.02 -10.33
N VAL A 178 2.32 12.03 -9.46
CA VAL A 178 2.45 12.99 -8.36
C VAL A 178 2.90 14.36 -8.89
N LYS A 179 2.40 15.45 -8.30
CA LYS A 179 2.71 16.84 -8.67
C LYS A 179 3.01 17.67 -7.43
N ASN A 180 4.11 18.43 -7.45
CA ASN A 180 4.50 19.41 -6.42
C ASN A 180 4.45 18.88 -4.97
N TRP A 181 4.71 17.57 -4.79
CA TRP A 181 4.58 16.86 -3.52
C TRP A 181 5.34 15.53 -3.60
N ASN A 182 5.62 14.92 -2.45
CA ASN A 182 6.21 13.58 -2.38
C ASN A 182 5.22 12.63 -1.70
N ARG A 183 4.94 11.51 -2.35
CA ARG A 183 4.08 10.45 -1.83
C ARG A 183 4.93 9.33 -1.27
N TYR A 184 4.93 9.19 0.05
CA TYR A 184 5.54 8.10 0.80
C TYR A 184 4.47 7.07 1.16
N SER A 185 4.78 5.81 0.91
CA SER A 185 3.95 4.68 1.32
C SER A 185 4.79 3.52 1.81
N ILE A 186 4.29 2.78 2.80
CA ILE A 186 4.82 1.47 3.15
C ILE A 186 4.04 0.42 2.37
N ILE A 187 4.77 -0.51 1.76
CA ILE A 187 4.22 -1.69 1.09
C ILE A 187 4.67 -2.94 1.84
N SER A 188 3.72 -3.82 2.14
CA SER A 188 3.99 -5.19 2.58
C SER A 188 3.06 -6.13 1.84
N GLU A 189 3.58 -7.29 1.46
CA GLU A 189 2.85 -8.31 0.70
C GLU A 189 2.85 -9.61 1.50
N TRP A 190 1.73 -10.32 1.47
CA TRP A 190 1.51 -11.58 2.19
C TRP A 190 0.95 -12.62 1.23
N ILE A 191 1.54 -13.81 1.18
CA ILE A 191 1.05 -14.87 0.29
C ILE A 191 -0.24 -15.46 0.89
N VAL A 192 -1.25 -15.70 0.07
CA VAL A 192 -2.45 -16.42 0.49
C VAL A 192 -2.12 -17.91 0.52
N GLN A 193 -2.34 -18.56 1.67
CA GLN A 193 -2.20 -20.01 1.77
C GLN A 193 -3.30 -20.67 0.92
N GLU A 194 -2.91 -21.44 -0.09
CA GLU A 194 -3.87 -22.28 -0.80
C GLU A 194 -4.42 -23.36 0.16
N ALA A 195 -5.74 -23.54 0.14
CA ALA A 195 -6.37 -24.61 0.89
C ALA A 195 -5.89 -25.96 0.33
N GLN A 196 -5.27 -26.78 1.17
CA GLN A 196 -4.93 -28.17 0.87
C GLN A 196 -6.18 -29.06 0.77
#